data_AF-A0A524C515-F1
#
_entry.id   AF-A0A524C515-F1
#
_cell.length_a   1.000
_cell.length_b   1.000
_cell.length_c   1.000
_cell.angle_alpha   90.00
_cell.angle_beta   90.00
_cell.angle_gamma   90.00
#
_symmetry.space_group_name_H-M   'P 1'
#
loop_
_entity.id
_entity.type
_entity.pdbx_description
1 polymer ?
#
loop_
_entity_poly.entity_id
_entity_poly.type
_entity_poly.pdbx_seq_one_letter_code
_entity_poly.pdbx_strand_id
1 'polypeptide(L)' 'MEDNEDFTTLPSVLEWARRTGQRLRFYGRGMTIMAEGLIASASEELVALKHRENQEAEEFLMLSEIAKVQTLEEMYQT' A
#
# COMPACT_ATOMS: atom_id res chain seq x y z
N MET A 1 6.74 9.66 18.10
CA MET A 1 6.12 8.57 17.31
C MET A 1 4.85 8.24 18.07
N GLU A 2 3.68 8.34 17.43
CA GLU A 2 2.41 8.05 18.11
C GLU A 2 2.35 6.53 18.35
N ASP A 3 2.41 6.11 19.62
CA ASP A 3 2.60 4.73 20.08
C ASP A 3 1.37 3.81 19.90
N ASN A 4 0.61 3.91 18.80
CA ASN A 4 -0.58 3.05 18.65
C ASN A 4 -1.06 2.78 17.22
N GLU A 5 -0.13 2.69 16.26
CA GLU A 5 -0.48 2.13 14.94
C GLU A 5 -0.36 0.60 15.00
N ASP A 6 -1.50 -0.05 15.25
CA ASP A 6 -1.61 -1.50 15.31
C ASP A 6 -1.45 -2.10 13.90
N PHE A 7 -0.23 -2.51 13.56
CA PHE A 7 0.11 -3.20 12.31
C PHE A 7 -0.08 -4.72 12.38
N THR A 8 -1.09 -5.21 13.11
CA THR A 8 -1.39 -6.65 13.19
C THR A 8 -2.16 -7.21 12.00
N THR A 9 -2.74 -6.35 11.14
CA THR A 9 -3.53 -6.79 9.99
C THR A 9 -3.16 -6.05 8.71
N LEU A 10 -3.34 -6.68 7.55
CA LEU A 10 -3.13 -6.00 6.27
C LEU A 10 -4.05 -4.76 6.12
N PRO A 11 -5.36 -4.82 6.42
CA PRO A 11 -6.22 -3.64 6.37
C PRO A 11 -5.72 -2.46 7.22
N SER A 12 -5.18 -2.70 8.43
CA SER A 12 -4.66 -1.62 9.26
C SER A 12 -3.40 -0.97 8.67
N VAL A 13 -2.52 -1.77 8.05
CA VAL A 13 -1.35 -1.26 7.30
C VAL A 13 -1.78 -0.44 6.07
N LEU A 14 -2.81 -0.88 5.34
CA LEU A 14 -3.30 -0.16 4.17
C LEU A 14 -3.97 1.16 4.54
N GLU A 15 -4.79 1.17 5.60
CA GLU A 15 -5.43 2.40 6.07
C GLU A 15 -4.40 3.40 6.60
N TRP A 16 -3.38 2.91 7.30
CA TRP A 16 -2.24 3.72 7.69
C TRP A 16 -1.57 4.37 6.48
N ALA A 17 -1.14 3.57 5.50
CA ALA A 17 -0.42 4.08 4.33
C ALA A 17 -1.26 5.06 3.51
N ARG A 18 -2.58 4.83 3.43
CA ARG A 18 -3.54 5.77 2.81
C ARG A 18 -3.58 7.11 3.53
N ARG A 19 -3.61 7.10 4.87
CA ARG A 19 -3.65 8.33 5.69
C ARG A 19 -2.35 9.11 5.67
N THR A 20 -1.21 8.42 5.65
CA THR A 20 0.12 9.04 5.70
C THR A 20 0.69 9.38 4.33
N GLY A 21 0.06 8.93 3.25
CA GLY A 21 0.61 9.07 1.90
C GLY A 21 1.83 8.18 1.67
N GLN A 22 2.03 7.15 2.50
CA GLN A 22 3.16 6.24 2.36
C GLN A 22 3.01 5.40 1.09
N ARG A 23 4.05 5.42 0.25
CA ARG A 23 4.13 4.55 -0.92
C ARG A 23 4.49 3.12 -0.49
N LEU A 24 3.74 2.15 -1.01
CA LEU A 24 3.94 0.73 -0.72
C LEU A 24 4.32 -0.03 -1.99
N ARG A 25 5.10 -1.09 -1.80
CA ARG A 25 5.34 -2.16 -2.76
C ARG A 25 4.60 -3.42 -2.31
N PHE A 26 3.85 -4.01 -3.23
CA PHE A 26 3.04 -5.20 -2.99
C PHE A 26 3.69 -6.41 -3.63
N TYR A 27 3.72 -7.52 -2.89
CA TYR A 27 4.30 -8.77 -3.34
C TYR A 27 3.28 -9.89 -3.32
N GLY A 28 3.28 -10.68 -4.39
CA GLY A 28 2.48 -11.89 -4.51
C GLY A 28 3.19 -13.12 -3.95
N ARG A 29 2.54 -14.27 -4.08
CA ARG A 29 3.17 -15.57 -3.79
C ARG A 29 4.41 -15.75 -4.67
N GLY A 30 5.51 -16.22 -4.09
CA GLY A 30 6.80 -16.32 -4.77
C GLY A 30 7.65 -15.03 -4.73
N MET A 31 7.24 -14.01 -3.97
CA MET A 31 7.95 -12.73 -3.83
C MET A 31 8.06 -11.92 -5.13
N THR A 32 7.16 -12.17 -6.09
CA THR A 32 7.00 -11.35 -7.29
C THR A 32 6.38 -10.00 -6.91
N ILE A 33 6.93 -8.90 -7.43
CA ILE A 33 6.33 -7.57 -7.28
C ILE A 33 5.05 -7.52 -8.11
N MET A 34 3.93 -7.21 -7.46
CA MET A 34 2.63 -7.08 -8.12
C MET A 34 2.32 -5.64 -8.50
N ALA A 35 2.60 -4.69 -7.61
CA ALA A 35 2.42 -3.27 -7.86
C ALA A 35 3.25 -2.41 -6.91
N GLU A 36 3.37 -1.12 -7.25
CA GLU A 36 3.97 -0.08 -6.42
C GLU A 36 3.17 1.22 -6.52
N GLY A 37 2.73 1.76 -5.39
CA GLY A 37 1.90 2.96 -5.46
C GLY A 37 1.45 3.50 -4.12
N LEU A 38 0.70 4.60 -4.20
CA LEU A 38 -0.04 5.17 -3.10
C LEU A 38 -1.42 4.51 -3.04
N ILE A 39 -1.99 4.40 -1.85
CA ILE A 39 -3.35 3.87 -1.70
C ILE A 39 -4.35 5.00 -1.97
N ALA A 40 -5.21 4.79 -2.95
CA ALA A 40 -6.36 5.65 -3.20
C ALA A 40 -7.52 5.26 -2.28
N SER A 41 -7.82 3.96 -2.18
CA SER A 41 -8.84 3.39 -1.30
C SER A 41 -8.57 1.90 -1.04
N ALA A 42 -9.15 1.35 0.02
CA ALA A 42 -9.14 -0.08 0.32
C ALA A 42 -10.56 -0.52 0.72
N SER A 43 -10.98 -1.68 0.23
CA SER A 43 -12.22 -2.37 0.61
C SER A 43 -11.88 -3.69 1.30
N GLU A 44 -12.87 -4.56 1.50
CA GLU A 44 -12.67 -5.90 2.05
C GLU A 44 -11.93 -6.85 1.09
N GLU A 45 -12.03 -6.60 -0.23
CA GLU A 45 -11.51 -7.51 -1.26
C GLU A 45 -10.38 -6.93 -2.11
N LEU A 46 -10.38 -5.60 -2.29
CA LEU A 46 -9.49 -4.91 -3.22
C LEU A 46 -8.79 -3.72 -2.57
N VAL A 47 -7.59 -3.42 -3.04
CA VAL A 47 -6.92 -2.13 -2.83
C VAL A 47 -6.75 -1.43 -4.16
N ALA A 48 -7.18 -0.17 -4.21
CA ALA A 48 -7.04 0.70 -5.37
C ALA A 48 -5.79 1.57 -5.20
N LEU A 49 -4.95 1.61 -6.22
CA LEU A 49 -3.66 2.27 -6.21
C LEU A 49 -3.63 3.43 -7.20
N LYS A 50 -2.89 4.48 -6.84
CA LYS A 50 -2.57 5.63 -7.68
C LYS A 50 -1.07 5.90 -7.68
N HIS A 51 -0.52 6.34 -8.81
CA HIS A 51 0.92 6.58 -8.93
C HIS A 51 1.35 7.95 -8.41
N ARG A 52 0.42 8.91 -8.37
CA ARG A 52 0.61 10.28 -7.88
C ARG A 52 -0.56 10.69 -6.98
N GLU A 53 -0.32 11.65 -6.09
CA GLU A 53 -1.32 12.07 -5.09
C GLU A 53 -2.63 12.59 -5.69
N ASN A 54 -2.54 13.34 -6.79
CA ASN A 54 -3.67 14.02 -7.44
C ASN A 54 -4.25 13.24 -8.64
N GLN A 55 -3.98 11.94 -8.74
CA GLN A 55 -4.55 11.08 -9.78
C GLN A 55 -5.67 10.20 -9.22
N GLU A 56 -6.58 9.80 -10.11
CA GLU A 56 -7.54 8.74 -9.84
C GLU A 56 -6.82 7.39 -9.69
N ALA A 57 -7.51 6.41 -9.11
CA ALA A 57 -7.00 5.06 -9.07
C ALA A 57 -6.95 4.45 -10.48
N GLU A 58 -5.81 3.87 -10.84
CA GLU A 58 -5.58 3.28 -12.17
C GLU A 58 -5.17 1.80 -12.09
N GLU A 59 -4.84 1.32 -10.89
CA GLU A 59 -4.49 -0.08 -10.63
C GLU A 59 -5.28 -0.63 -9.44
N PHE A 60 -5.60 -1.92 -9.48
CA PHE A 60 -6.40 -2.60 -8.47
C PHE A 60 -5.77 -3.95 -8.15
N LEU A 61 -5.59 -4.26 -6.86
CA LEU A 61 -5.05 -5.53 -6.41
C LEU A 61 -6.05 -6.26 -5.51
N MET A 62 -6.20 -7.56 -5.74
CA MET A 62 -6.91 -8.45 -4.83
C MET A 62 -6.11 -8.62 -3.53
N LEU A 63 -6.74 -8.35 -2.39
CA LEU A 63 -6.13 -8.51 -1.07
C LEU A 63 -5.67 -9.95 -0.83
N SER A 64 -6.40 -10.94 -1.36
CA SER A 64 -6.09 -12.36 -1.24
C SER A 64 -4.77 -12.77 -1.92
N GLU A 65 -4.30 -11.98 -2.88
CA GLU A 65 -3.07 -12.25 -3.62
C GLU A 65 -1.84 -11.62 -2.96
N ILE A 66 -2.03 -10.73 -1.98
CA ILE A 66 -0.93 -10.05 -1.28
C ILE A 66 -0.33 -10.99 -0.24
N ALA A 67 0.91 -11.39 -0.47
CA ALA A 67 1.71 -12.18 0.47
C ALA A 67 2.57 -11.31 1.39
N LYS A 68 2.99 -10.12 0.92
CA LYS A 68 3.83 -9.18 1.66
C LYS A 68 3.61 -7.75 1.15
N VAL A 69 3.73 -6.79 2.05
CA VAL A 69 3.85 -5.36 1.73
C VAL A 69 5.17 -4.81 2.26
N GLN A 70 5.71 -3.79 1.60
CA GLN A 70 6.93 -3.11 2.01
C GLN A 70 6.76 -1.61 1.78
N THR A 71 7.16 -0.79 2.75
CA THR A 71 7.26 0.65 2.57
C THR A 71 8.39 0.97 1.60
N LEU A 72 8.14 1.88 0.67
CA LEU A 72 9.19 2.48 -0.14
C LEU A 72 9.60 3.76 0.57
N GLU A 73 10.77 3.77 1.19
CA GLU A 73 11.42 5.02 1.58
C GLU A 73 11.65 5.85 0.31
N GLU A 74 11.36 7.15 0.36
CA GLU A 74 11.74 8.05 -0.72
C GLU A 74 13.24 7.88 -0.96
N MET A 75 13.63 7.38 -2.14
CA MET A 75 15.03 7.38 -2.56
C MET A 75 15.44 8.83 -2.79
N TYR A 76 15.90 9.48 -1.72
CA TYR A 76 16.59 10.77 -1.68
C TYR A 76 15.83 11.99 -2.27
N GLN A 77 15.33 12.86 -1.39
CA GLN A 77 15.44 14.30 -1.64
C GLN A 77 16.89 14.70 -1.36
N THR A 78 17.70 14.80 -2.42
CA THR A 78 18.99 15.52 -2.40
C THR A 78 18.82 16.86 -3.08
#